data_AF-A0A7J7T824-F1
#
_entry.id   AF-A0A7J7T824-F1
#
_cell.length_a   1.000
_cell.length_b   1.000
_cell.length_c   1.000
_cell.angle_alpha   90.00
_cell.angle_beta   90.00
_cell.angle_gamma   90.00
#
_symmetry.space_group_name_H-M   'P 1'
#
loop_
_entity.id
_entity.type
_entity.pdbx_description
1 polymer ?
#
loop_
_entity_poly.entity_id
_entity_poly.type
_entity_poly.pdbx_seq_one_letter_code
_entity_poly.pdbx_strand_id
1 'polypeptide(L)'
;MVFVQIREAKEGDCGHIMRLIRELAEFEKLSDQVKIREEDLRADGFGENPFYHCLVAESLPGPGESQGPCVVGYGLYYFIYSTWKGRNVYLEAEGWHSFRFEGEVMRKLAGK
;
A
#
# COMPACT_ATOMS: atom_id res chain seq x y z
N MET A 1 -2.61 22.67 -1.47
CA MET A 1 -3.43 21.55 -0.97
C MET A 1 -2.97 20.32 -1.72
N VAL A 2 -2.46 19.30 -1.04
CA VAL A 2 -2.09 18.03 -1.69
C VAL A 2 -3.36 17.23 -1.87
N PHE A 3 -3.65 16.79 -3.10
CA PHE A 3 -4.79 15.93 -3.37
C PHE A 3 -4.30 14.48 -3.35
N VAL A 4 -5.02 13.62 -2.64
CA VAL A 4 -4.72 12.19 -2.59
C VAL A 4 -5.83 11.43 -3.29
N GLN A 5 -5.47 10.59 -4.24
CA GLN A 5 -6.37 9.70 -4.94
C GLN A 5 -6.09 8.26 -4.53
N ILE A 6 -7.14 7.53 -4.11
CA ILE A 6 -7.05 6.08 -3.89
C ILE A 6 -7.41 5.39 -5.21
N ARG A 7 -6.56 4.48 -5.66
CA ARG A 7 -6.77 3.68 -6.88
C ARG A 7 -6.28 2.25 -6.68
N GLU A 8 -6.70 1.34 -7.57
CA GLU A 8 -6.08 0.02 -7.67
C GLU A 8 -4.60 0.17 -8.01
N ALA A 9 -3.78 -0.66 -7.36
CA ALA A 9 -2.38 -0.81 -7.70
C ALA A 9 -2.25 -1.39 -9.11
N LYS A 10 -1.20 -0.99 -9.80
CA LYS A 10 -0.75 -1.54 -11.08
C LYS A 10 0.59 -2.22 -10.85
N GLU A 11 0.98 -3.08 -11.78
CA GLU A 11 2.26 -3.79 -11.72
C GLU A 11 3.48 -2.84 -11.56
N GLY A 12 3.40 -1.63 -12.13
CA GLY A 12 4.43 -0.59 -11.97
C GLY A 12 4.52 0.02 -10.56
N ASP A 13 3.53 -0.22 -9.68
CA ASP A 13 3.53 0.26 -8.31
C ASP A 13 4.27 -0.69 -7.35
N CYS A 14 4.62 -1.92 -7.77
CA CYS A 14 5.26 -2.94 -6.92
C CYS A 14 6.51 -2.41 -6.19
N GLY A 15 7.36 -1.64 -6.88
CA GLY A 15 8.56 -1.05 -6.25
C GLY A 15 8.22 -0.04 -5.15
N HIS A 16 7.17 0.77 -5.35
CA HIS A 16 6.69 1.71 -4.33
C HIS A 16 6.06 0.97 -3.14
N ILE A 17 5.27 -0.06 -3.41
CA ILE A 17 4.67 -0.91 -2.37
C ILE A 17 5.77 -1.59 -1.55
N MET A 18 6.79 -2.16 -2.20
CA MET A 18 7.91 -2.82 -1.53
C MET A 18 8.70 -1.84 -0.66
N ARG A 19 8.91 -0.61 -1.13
CA ARG A 19 9.51 0.47 -0.32
C ARG A 19 8.69 0.71 0.95
N LEU A 20 7.38 0.89 0.81
CA LEU A 20 6.49 1.17 1.94
C LEU A 20 6.42 0.01 2.95
N ILE A 21 6.44 -1.24 2.48
CA ILE A 21 6.53 -2.45 3.32
C ILE A 21 7.84 -2.43 4.13
N ARG A 22 8.98 -2.15 3.49
CA ARG A 22 10.28 -2.10 4.18
C ARG A 22 10.34 -0.97 5.21
N GLU A 23 9.87 0.22 4.86
CA GLU A 23 9.81 1.34 5.79
C GLU A 23 8.89 1.04 6.98
N LEU A 24 7.85 0.21 6.80
CA LEU A 24 6.92 -0.17 7.87
C LEU A 24 7.59 -1.17 8.81
N ALA A 25 8.21 -2.19 8.25
CA ALA A 25 8.99 -3.17 9.00
C ALA A 25 10.14 -2.51 9.77
N GLU A 26 10.80 -1.50 9.21
CA GLU A 26 11.84 -0.72 9.92
C GLU A 26 11.26 0.04 11.12
N PHE A 27 10.11 0.69 10.95
CA PHE A 27 9.42 1.39 12.03
C PHE A 27 9.00 0.43 13.16
N GLU A 28 8.53 -0.77 12.82
CA GLU A 28 8.14 -1.81 13.79
C GLU A 28 9.32 -2.61 14.34
N LYS A 29 10.54 -2.38 13.85
CA LYS A 29 11.77 -3.13 14.18
C LYS A 29 11.70 -4.62 13.81
N LEU A 30 11.03 -4.91 12.70
CA LEU A 30 10.81 -6.24 12.12
C LEU A 30 11.38 -6.36 10.70
N SER A 31 12.34 -5.52 10.32
CA SER A 31 12.93 -5.50 8.95
C SER A 31 13.47 -6.87 8.51
N ASP A 32 13.94 -7.68 9.44
CA ASP A 32 14.45 -9.04 9.20
C ASP A 32 13.33 -10.04 8.87
N GLN A 33 12.08 -9.74 9.20
CA GLN A 33 10.91 -10.56 8.87
C GLN A 33 10.43 -10.37 7.44
N VAL A 34 10.82 -9.28 6.77
CA VAL A 34 10.46 -9.05 5.35
C VAL A 34 11.30 -9.96 4.45
N LYS A 35 10.73 -11.12 4.08
CA LYS A 35 11.40 -12.11 3.22
C LYS A 35 11.10 -11.96 1.73
N ILE A 36 10.00 -11.30 1.39
CA ILE A 36 9.57 -11.10 0.01
C ILE A 36 10.39 -10.01 -0.70
N ARG A 37 10.35 -10.04 -2.03
CA ARG A 37 10.94 -9.06 -2.94
C ARG A 37 9.89 -8.43 -3.85
N GLU A 38 10.29 -7.42 -4.60
CA GLU A 38 9.41 -6.76 -5.57
C GLU A 38 8.91 -7.74 -6.65
N GLU A 39 9.76 -8.70 -7.05
CA GLU A 39 9.40 -9.72 -8.03
C GLU A 39 8.30 -10.66 -7.51
N ASP A 40 8.31 -10.95 -6.22
CA ASP A 40 7.28 -11.78 -5.58
C ASP A 40 5.93 -11.05 -5.57
N LEU A 41 5.91 -9.76 -5.19
CA LEU A 41 4.72 -8.91 -5.28
C LEU A 41 4.15 -8.87 -6.71
N ARG A 42 5.02 -8.72 -7.70
CA ARG A 42 4.63 -8.70 -9.11
C ARG A 42 3.98 -10.03 -9.53
N ALA A 43 4.64 -11.14 -9.22
CA ALA A 43 4.17 -12.48 -9.59
C ALA A 43 2.84 -12.82 -8.89
N ASP A 44 2.73 -12.53 -7.60
CA ASP A 44 1.59 -12.93 -6.77
C ASP A 44 0.39 -11.98 -6.94
N GLY A 45 0.61 -10.69 -7.23
CA GLY A 45 -0.46 -9.69 -7.29
C GLY A 45 -1.01 -9.38 -8.69
N PHE A 46 -0.26 -9.72 -9.75
CA PHE A 46 -0.57 -9.27 -11.12
C PHE A 46 -0.52 -10.38 -12.19
N GLY A 47 -0.39 -11.65 -11.79
CA GLY A 47 -0.53 -12.80 -12.68
C GLY A 47 -1.99 -13.07 -13.10
N GLU A 48 -2.21 -14.14 -13.88
CA GLU A 48 -3.56 -14.53 -14.36
C GLU A 48 -4.55 -14.84 -13.22
N ASN A 49 -4.05 -15.31 -12.07
CA ASN A 49 -4.83 -15.56 -10.88
C ASN A 49 -4.13 -14.94 -9.65
N PRO A 50 -4.41 -13.66 -9.34
CA PRO A 50 -3.70 -12.94 -8.29
C PRO A 50 -4.06 -13.49 -6.90
N PHE A 51 -3.04 -13.70 -6.07
CA PHE A 51 -3.15 -14.12 -4.68
C PHE A 51 -3.62 -13.00 -3.76
N TYR A 52 -3.27 -11.76 -4.10
CA TYR A 52 -3.68 -10.56 -3.37
C TYR A 52 -4.09 -9.45 -4.32
N HIS A 53 -4.84 -8.50 -3.78
CA HIS A 53 -5.18 -7.24 -4.41
C HIS A 53 -4.65 -6.09 -3.57
N CYS A 54 -4.36 -4.96 -4.19
CA CYS A 54 -3.78 -3.82 -3.51
C CYS A 54 -4.41 -2.52 -3.96
N LEU A 55 -4.70 -1.65 -3.01
CA LEU A 55 -5.04 -0.25 -3.25
C LEU A 55 -3.83 0.60 -2.92
N VAL A 56 -3.58 1.63 -3.71
CA VAL A 56 -2.54 2.63 -3.45
C VAL A 56 -3.15 4.01 -3.28
N ALA A 57 -2.57 4.78 -2.37
CA ALA A 57 -2.82 6.19 -2.23
C ALA A 57 -1.77 6.95 -3.02
N GLU A 58 -2.19 7.61 -4.09
CA GLU A 58 -1.35 8.42 -4.96
C GLU A 58 -1.53 9.90 -4.61
N SER A 59 -0.43 10.54 -4.24
CA SER A 59 -0.37 11.99 -4.06
C SER A 59 -0.24 12.67 -5.41
N LEU A 60 -1.21 13.52 -5.76
CA LEU A 60 -1.21 14.31 -6.97
C LEU A 60 -0.56 15.68 -6.71
N PRO A 61 0.34 16.14 -7.59
CA PRO A 61 0.99 17.44 -7.41
C PRO A 61 -0.01 18.58 -7.43
N GLY A 62 0.23 19.57 -6.56
CA GLY A 62 -0.47 20.84 -6.62
C GLY A 62 -0.06 21.67 -7.85
N PRO A 63 -0.83 22.71 -8.22
CA PRO A 63 -0.42 23.64 -9.27
C PRO A 63 0.94 24.26 -8.94
N GLY A 64 1.97 23.97 -9.76
CA GLY A 64 3.34 24.49 -9.58
C GLY A 64 4.32 23.56 -8.85
N GLU A 65 3.91 22.35 -8.44
CA GLU A 65 4.84 21.34 -7.92
C GLU A 65 5.46 20.51 -9.06
N SER A 66 6.78 20.37 -9.06
CA SER A 66 7.54 19.60 -10.05
C SER A 66 7.61 18.11 -9.75
N GLN A 67 7.10 17.67 -8.59
CA GLN A 67 7.12 16.27 -8.19
C GLN A 67 5.99 15.53 -8.93
N GLY A 68 6.35 14.45 -9.61
CA GLY A 68 5.35 13.57 -10.25
C GLY A 68 4.44 12.90 -9.22
N PRO A 69 3.35 12.26 -9.68
CA PRO A 69 2.49 11.48 -8.80
C PRO A 69 3.32 10.44 -8.02
N CYS A 70 3.16 10.41 -6.71
CA CYS A 70 3.90 9.54 -5.81
C CYS A 70 2.94 8.64 -5.06
N VAL A 71 3.21 7.33 -5.04
CA VAL A 71 2.50 6.40 -4.16
C VAL A 71 3.00 6.64 -2.74
N VAL A 72 2.13 7.23 -1.94
CA VAL A 72 2.39 7.59 -0.55
C VAL A 72 1.86 6.55 0.41
N GLY A 73 0.96 5.67 -0.03
CA GLY A 73 0.46 4.57 0.80
C GLY A 73 -0.11 3.39 0.04
N TYR A 74 -0.30 2.28 0.75
CA TYR A 74 -0.90 1.06 0.20
C TYR A 74 -1.82 0.37 1.22
N GLY A 75 -2.73 -0.46 0.72
CA GLY A 75 -3.54 -1.40 1.50
C GLY A 75 -3.67 -2.72 0.71
N LEU A 76 -3.17 -3.81 1.28
CA LEU A 76 -3.14 -5.14 0.65
C LEU A 76 -4.24 -6.02 1.21
N TYR A 77 -5.05 -6.64 0.37
CA TYR A 77 -6.17 -7.49 0.80
C TYR A 77 -6.34 -8.72 -0.09
N TYR A 78 -7.02 -9.73 0.43
CA TYR A 78 -7.36 -10.95 -0.30
C TYR A 78 -8.70 -11.51 0.15
N PHE A 79 -9.29 -12.39 -0.66
CA PHE A 79 -10.59 -12.96 -0.38
C PHE A 79 -10.47 -14.20 0.50
N ILE A 80 -11.30 -14.26 1.53
CA ILE A 80 -11.40 -15.40 2.45
C ILE A 80 -12.85 -15.89 2.50
N TYR A 81 -13.06 -17.11 2.97
CA TYR A 81 -14.40 -17.67 3.16
C TYR A 81 -14.62 -18.02 4.63
N SER A 82 -15.70 -17.47 5.21
CA SER A 82 -16.15 -17.82 6.55
C SER A 82 -17.23 -18.89 6.46
N THR A 83 -17.09 -19.97 7.22
CA THR A 83 -18.12 -21.01 7.31
C THR A 83 -19.45 -20.51 7.90
N TRP A 84 -19.44 -19.33 8.53
CA TRP A 84 -20.63 -18.71 9.14
C TRP A 84 -21.15 -17.50 8.38
N LYS A 85 -20.27 -16.77 7.67
CA LYS A 85 -20.59 -15.49 7.03
C LYS A 85 -20.43 -15.51 5.50
N GLY A 86 -19.94 -16.60 4.91
CA GLY A 86 -19.71 -16.71 3.48
C GLY A 86 -18.47 -15.94 3.01
N ARG A 87 -18.53 -15.38 1.79
CA ARG A 87 -17.43 -14.61 1.18
C ARG A 87 -17.09 -13.37 2.02
N ASN A 88 -15.82 -13.19 2.31
CA ASN A 88 -15.28 -12.07 3.09
C ASN A 88 -13.97 -11.56 2.47
N VAL A 89 -13.56 -10.37 2.88
CA VAL A 89 -12.26 -9.79 2.52
C VAL A 89 -11.42 -9.73 3.79
N TYR A 90 -10.18 -10.18 3.69
CA TYR A 90 -9.17 -9.95 4.71
C TYR A 90 -8.23 -8.86 4.23
N LEU A 91 -8.15 -7.77 5.00
CA LEU A 91 -7.17 -6.72 4.80
C LEU A 91 -5.94 -7.12 5.62
N GLU A 92 -4.82 -7.33 4.93
CA GLU A 92 -3.54 -7.55 5.58
C GLU A 92 -3.15 -6.26 6.32
N ALA A 93 -2.82 -6.41 7.59
CA ALA A 93 -2.59 -5.30 8.49
C ALA A 93 -1.51 -5.69 9.51
N GLU A 94 -0.27 -5.40 9.16
CA GLU A 94 0.82 -5.30 10.14
C GLU A 94 0.87 -3.83 10.59
N GLY A 95 0.39 -3.53 11.81
CA GLY A 95 0.46 -2.17 12.37
C GLY A 95 -0.74 -1.24 12.12
N TRP A 96 -0.82 -0.18 12.94
CA TRP A 96 -2.01 0.66 13.12
C TRP A 96 -2.50 1.35 11.83
N HIS A 97 -3.62 0.83 11.32
CA HIS A 97 -4.51 1.35 10.25
C HIS A 97 -3.97 1.20 8.83
N SER A 98 -4.25 0.06 8.19
CA SER A 98 -4.77 -0.19 6.81
C SER A 98 -4.32 0.62 5.58
N PHE A 99 -3.71 1.78 5.75
CA PHE A 99 -3.18 2.71 4.76
C PHE A 99 -2.05 3.51 5.43
N ARG A 100 -0.80 3.18 5.12
CA ARG A 100 0.34 3.98 5.60
C ARG A 100 0.63 5.08 4.58
N PHE A 101 0.35 6.34 4.89
CA PHE A 101 0.73 7.47 4.06
C PHE A 101 2.14 7.98 4.43
N GLU A 102 2.92 8.49 3.48
CA GLU A 102 4.21 9.15 3.75
C GLU A 102 4.07 10.17 4.88
N GLY A 103 5.05 10.22 5.78
CA GLY A 103 4.96 10.98 7.03
C GLY A 103 4.65 12.47 6.87
N GLU A 104 5.06 13.09 5.77
CA GLU A 104 4.70 14.49 5.46
C GLU A 104 3.23 14.65 5.03
N VAL A 105 2.67 13.68 4.32
CA VAL A 105 1.26 13.67 3.91
C VAL A 105 0.36 13.49 5.13
N MET A 106 0.74 12.63 6.08
CA MET A 106 0.03 12.51 7.35
C MET A 106 0.07 13.79 8.19
N ARG A 107 1.20 14.52 8.23
CA ARG A 107 1.27 15.82 8.93
C ARG A 107 0.32 16.84 8.28
N LYS A 108 0.36 16.96 6.95
CA LYS A 108 -0.53 17.85 6.18
C LYS A 108 -2.02 17.49 6.32
N LEU A 109 -2.38 16.20 6.38
CA LEU A 109 -3.77 15.74 6.55
C LEU A 109 -4.26 15.83 8.00
N ALA A 110 -3.39 15.69 9.00
CA ALA A 110 -3.73 15.81 10.41
C ALA A 110 -3.91 17.26 10.90
N GLY A 111 -3.80 18.25 10.00
CA GLY A 111 -4.02 19.66 10.32
C GLY A 111 -3.01 20.25 11.30
N LYS A 112 -1.74 19.80 11.25
CA LYS A 112 -0.63 20.43 11.97
C LYS A 112 0.47 20.89 11.02
#